data_AF-A0A5S4FA23-F1
#
_entry.id   AF-A0A5S4FA23-F1
#
_cell.length_a   1.000
_cell.length_b   1.000
_cell.length_c   1.000
_cell.angle_alpha   90.00
_cell.angle_beta   90.00
_cell.angle_gamma   90.00
#
_symmetry.space_group_name_H-M   'P 1'
#
loop_
_entity.id
_entity.type
_entity.pdbx_description
1 polymer ?
#
loop_
_entity_poly.entity_id
_entity_poly.type
_entity_poly.pdbx_seq_one_letter_code
_entity_poly.pdbx_strand_id
1 'polypeptide(L)'
;MSDSDFLRVEALDCPMSSCAAPAGLPCRTGRGKVVAQHHTARFGLVPALAKALHVPTPRCASPARPGSYCPAGETQTSGHARIGYARASTVRQPLDAQPAFAAWLDAMANAFTAPEPPSWFEQLGSPGFYPGL
;
A
#
# COMPACT_ATOMS: atom_id res chain seq x y z
N MET A 1 10.98 -15.61 7.07
CA MET A 1 11.59 -16.08 5.80
C MET A 1 12.95 -16.65 6.16
N SER A 2 13.23 -17.89 5.80
CA SER A 2 14.44 -18.60 6.24
C SER A 2 15.58 -18.46 5.21
N ASP A 3 16.83 -18.70 5.61
CA ASP A 3 18.00 -18.72 4.69
C ASP A 3 17.80 -19.69 3.53
N SER A 4 17.14 -20.82 3.79
CA SER A 4 16.77 -21.82 2.78
C SER A 4 15.82 -21.28 1.71
N ASP A 5 14.98 -20.29 2.03
CA ASP A 5 14.08 -19.66 1.07
C ASP A 5 14.85 -18.74 0.12
N PHE A 6 15.88 -18.04 0.61
CA PHE A 6 16.74 -17.21 -0.24
C PHE A 6 17.53 -18.06 -1.25
N LEU A 7 18.05 -19.21 -0.83
CA LEU A 7 18.72 -20.14 -1.76
C LEU A 7 17.79 -20.62 -2.87
N ARG A 8 16.51 -20.87 -2.56
CA ARG A 8 15.50 -21.26 -3.57
C ARG A 8 15.19 -20.14 -4.55
N VAL A 9 15.18 -18.89 -4.09
CA VAL A 9 14.97 -17.71 -4.95
C VAL A 9 16.18 -17.47 -5.85
N GLU A 10 17.39 -17.64 -5.31
CA GLU A 10 18.62 -17.46 -6.06
C GLU A 10 18.86 -18.58 -7.06
N ALA A 11 18.34 -19.80 -6.85
CA ALA A 11 18.45 -20.91 -7.79
C ALA A 11 17.78 -20.66 -9.17
N LEU A 12 16.95 -19.63 -9.28
CA LEU A 12 16.23 -19.27 -10.51
C LEU A 12 16.76 -17.95 -11.06
N ASP A 13 16.82 -17.76 -12.37
CA ASP A 13 17.22 -16.48 -12.96
C ASP A 13 16.27 -15.34 -12.59
N CYS A 14 16.77 -14.11 -12.49
CA CYS A 14 15.92 -12.94 -12.28
C CYS A 14 15.19 -12.57 -13.59
N PRO A 15 13.84 -12.57 -13.63
CA PRO A 15 13.08 -12.33 -14.85
C PRO A 15 13.07 -10.85 -15.29
N MET A 16 13.59 -9.95 -14.44
CA MET A 16 13.68 -8.52 -14.76
C MET A 16 14.81 -8.27 -15.76
N SER A 17 14.48 -7.76 -16.95
CA SER A 17 15.46 -7.44 -18.00
C SER A 17 16.54 -6.44 -17.56
N SER A 18 16.21 -5.53 -16.63
CA SER A 18 17.16 -4.57 -16.06
C SER A 18 18.10 -5.16 -15.00
N CYS A 19 17.79 -6.35 -14.49
CA CYS A 19 18.60 -7.05 -13.49
C CYS A 19 19.37 -8.21 -14.14
N ALA A 20 18.64 -9.09 -14.82
CA ALA A 20 19.14 -10.30 -15.51
C ALA A 20 20.14 -11.12 -14.67
N ALA A 21 20.04 -11.06 -13.34
CA ALA A 21 20.93 -11.79 -12.45
C ALA A 21 20.73 -13.30 -12.66
N PRO A 22 21.79 -14.05 -12.98
CA PRO A 22 21.68 -15.48 -13.24
C PRO A 22 21.41 -16.25 -11.94
N ALA A 23 21.04 -17.52 -12.10
CA ALA A 23 20.91 -18.48 -11.02
C ALA A 23 22.21 -18.56 -10.18
N GLY A 24 22.05 -18.64 -8.86
CA GLY A 24 23.13 -18.63 -7.88
C GLY A 24 23.70 -17.25 -7.55
N LEU A 25 23.26 -16.17 -8.22
CA LEU A 25 23.69 -14.81 -7.92
C LEU A 25 22.57 -13.94 -7.34
N PRO A 26 22.88 -13.09 -6.34
CA PRO A 26 21.93 -12.13 -5.81
C PRO A 26 21.60 -11.07 -6.86
N CYS A 27 20.43 -10.43 -6.72
CA CYS A 27 20.05 -9.34 -7.60
C CYS A 27 21.04 -8.16 -7.45
N ARG A 28 21.20 -7.38 -8.52
CA ARG A 28 22.02 -6.17 -8.54
C ARG A 28 21.22 -4.98 -9.07
N THR A 29 21.57 -3.80 -8.59
CA THR A 29 21.12 -2.52 -9.16
C THR A 29 21.68 -2.35 -10.57
N GLY A 30 21.10 -1.44 -11.37
CA GLY A 30 21.65 -1.07 -12.68
C GLY A 30 23.08 -0.49 -12.63
N ARG A 31 23.60 -0.15 -11.44
CA ARG A 31 25.01 0.25 -11.23
C ARG A 31 25.90 -0.91 -10.74
N GLY A 32 25.43 -2.16 -10.81
CA GLY A 32 26.20 -3.36 -10.49
C GLY A 32 26.36 -3.66 -8.99
N LYS A 33 25.80 -2.85 -8.08
CA LYS A 33 25.82 -3.12 -6.63
C LYS A 33 24.76 -4.15 -6.25
N VAL A 34 25.09 -5.07 -5.35
CA VAL A 34 24.13 -6.04 -4.78
C VAL A 34 23.05 -5.28 -4.00
N VAL A 35 21.79 -5.62 -4.24
CA VAL A 35 20.65 -5.03 -3.53
C VAL A 35 20.41 -5.74 -2.21
N ALA A 36 19.89 -5.01 -1.22
CA ALA A 36 19.48 -5.58 0.06
C ALA A 36 18.25 -6.51 -0.07
N GLN A 37 17.46 -6.35 -1.15
CA GLN A 37 16.25 -7.12 -1.42
C GLN A 37 16.22 -7.54 -2.89
N HIS A 38 15.95 -8.81 -3.16
CA HIS A 38 15.74 -9.30 -4.52
C HIS A 38 14.45 -8.73 -5.13
N HIS A 39 14.35 -8.76 -6.45
CA HIS A 39 13.13 -8.36 -7.15
C HIS A 39 11.97 -9.29 -6.77
N THR A 40 10.82 -8.71 -6.41
CA THR A 40 9.58 -9.44 -6.07
C THR A 40 9.19 -10.47 -7.13
N ALA A 41 9.42 -10.15 -8.41
CA ALA A 41 9.16 -11.06 -9.53
C ALA A 41 9.94 -12.38 -9.42
N ARG A 42 11.15 -12.39 -8.87
CA ARG A 42 11.96 -13.60 -8.68
C ARG A 42 11.36 -14.51 -7.59
N PHE A 43 10.76 -13.93 -6.54
CA PHE A 43 10.04 -14.70 -5.52
C PHE A 43 8.78 -15.39 -6.05
N GLY A 44 8.11 -14.78 -7.03
CA GLY A 44 6.96 -15.37 -7.71
C GLY A 44 7.29 -16.64 -8.51
N LEU A 45 8.56 -16.91 -8.81
CA LEU A 45 8.99 -18.13 -9.50
C LEU A 45 9.13 -19.33 -8.55
N VAL A 46 9.24 -19.11 -7.24
CA VAL A 46 9.32 -20.19 -6.25
C VAL A 46 7.91 -20.56 -5.80
N PRO A 47 7.37 -21.75 -6.11
CA PRO A 47 5.95 -22.06 -5.90
C PRO A 47 5.48 -21.89 -4.45
N ALA A 48 6.33 -22.25 -3.48
CA ALA A 48 6.03 -22.09 -2.06
C ALA A 48 5.90 -20.62 -1.64
N LEU A 49 6.73 -19.74 -2.22
CA LEU A 49 6.72 -18.30 -1.93
C LEU A 49 5.64 -17.57 -2.74
N ALA A 50 5.43 -17.95 -4.00
CA ALA A 50 4.36 -17.42 -4.84
C ALA A 50 2.98 -17.55 -4.17
N LYS A 51 2.71 -18.68 -3.52
CA LYS A 51 1.48 -18.89 -2.73
C LYS A 51 1.38 -17.93 -1.53
N ALA A 52 2.49 -17.62 -0.87
CA ALA A 52 2.52 -16.69 0.25
C ALA A 52 2.38 -15.22 -0.19
N LEU A 53 2.88 -14.87 -1.39
CA LEU A 53 2.70 -13.55 -2.00
C LEU A 53 1.30 -13.37 -2.63
N HIS A 54 0.53 -14.44 -2.77
CA HIS A 54 -0.78 -14.36 -3.40
C HIS A 54 -1.78 -13.63 -2.49
N VAL A 55 -2.18 -12.43 -2.91
CA VAL A 55 -3.32 -11.73 -2.32
C VAL A 55 -4.58 -12.25 -2.99
N PRO A 56 -5.51 -12.89 -2.25
CA PRO A 56 -6.73 -13.40 -2.85
C PRO A 56 -7.58 -12.25 -3.37
N THR A 57 -7.86 -12.25 -4.67
CA THR A 57 -8.79 -11.30 -5.28
C THR A 57 -10.22 -11.71 -4.90
N PRO A 58 -11.01 -10.82 -4.27
CA PRO A 58 -12.37 -11.16 -3.89
C PRO A 58 -13.23 -11.41 -5.14
N ARG A 59 -13.98 -12.53 -5.14
CA ARG A 59 -14.72 -13.09 -6.29
C ARG A 59 -15.87 -12.22 -6.83
N CYS A 60 -16.21 -11.12 -6.16
CA CYS A 60 -17.31 -10.23 -6.54
C CYS A 60 -16.90 -9.07 -7.47
N ALA A 61 -15.62 -8.99 -7.86
CA ALA A 61 -15.18 -8.12 -8.94
C ALA A 61 -15.61 -8.70 -10.31
N SER A 62 -16.91 -8.63 -10.63
CA SER A 62 -17.33 -8.79 -12.02
C SER A 62 -16.77 -7.60 -12.81
N PRO A 63 -16.01 -7.81 -13.89
CA PRO A 63 -15.22 -6.77 -14.57
C PRO A 63 -16.05 -5.67 -15.27
N ALA A 64 -17.38 -5.72 -15.17
CA ALA A 64 -18.28 -4.97 -16.05
C ALA A 64 -19.28 -4.05 -15.33
N ARG A 65 -19.26 -3.90 -14.01
CA ARG A 65 -20.23 -2.99 -13.34
C ARG A 65 -19.54 -1.93 -12.47
N PRO A 66 -19.58 -0.66 -12.90
CA PRO A 66 -19.24 0.46 -12.03
C PRO A 66 -20.12 0.40 -10.76
N GLY A 67 -19.50 0.32 -9.58
CA GLY A 67 -20.19 0.42 -8.29
C GLY A 67 -20.47 -0.89 -7.54
N SER A 68 -20.08 -2.07 -8.04
CA SER A 68 -20.12 -3.28 -7.21
C SER A 68 -18.86 -3.37 -6.35
N TYR A 69 -18.91 -2.82 -5.12
CA TYR A 69 -17.89 -3.09 -4.12
C TYR A 69 -18.13 -4.47 -3.50
N CYS A 70 -17.05 -5.23 -3.32
CA CYS A 70 -17.07 -6.42 -2.50
C CYS A 70 -17.25 -6.03 -1.03
N PRO A 71 -18.12 -6.69 -0.25
CA PRO A 71 -18.08 -6.52 1.19
C PRO A 71 -16.68 -6.88 1.69
N ALA A 72 -16.10 -6.05 2.55
CA ALA A 72 -14.78 -6.29 3.10
C ALA A 72 -14.80 -7.64 3.83
N GLY A 73 -13.96 -8.59 3.38
CA GLY A 73 -13.72 -9.80 4.15
C GLY A 73 -13.07 -9.44 5.49
N GLU A 74 -13.33 -10.26 6.51
CA GLU A 74 -12.72 -10.09 7.82
C GLU A 74 -11.19 -10.13 7.68
N THR A 75 -10.59 -8.95 7.76
CA THR A 75 -9.14 -8.78 7.76
C THR A 75 -8.72 -8.90 9.21
N GLN A 76 -7.79 -9.80 9.53
CA GLN A 76 -7.08 -9.69 10.81
C GLN A 76 -6.42 -8.31 10.85
N THR A 77 -6.96 -7.44 11.69
CA THR A 77 -6.44 -6.10 11.91
C THR A 77 -5.03 -6.21 12.46
N SER A 78 -4.04 -6.08 11.59
CA SER A 78 -2.67 -5.76 11.99
C SER A 78 -2.66 -4.30 12.45
N GLY A 79 -3.20 -4.05 13.65
CA GLY A 79 -3.38 -2.72 14.22
C GLY A 79 -4.38 -1.83 13.47
N HIS A 80 -4.74 -0.72 14.10
CA HIS A 80 -5.58 0.31 13.50
C HIS A 80 -4.73 1.12 12.52
N ALA A 81 -4.76 0.79 11.22
CA ALA A 81 -4.19 1.64 10.18
C ALA A 81 -5.16 2.80 9.91
N ARG A 82 -4.73 4.02 10.25
CA ARG A 82 -5.44 5.26 9.92
C ARG A 82 -4.89 5.73 8.57
N ILE A 83 -5.75 6.10 7.61
CA ILE A 83 -5.35 6.58 6.27
C ILE A 83 -6.10 7.87 5.97
N GLY A 84 -5.38 8.95 5.66
CA GLY A 84 -5.93 10.25 5.30
C GLY A 84 -5.69 10.53 3.81
N TYR A 85 -6.71 11.01 3.10
CA TYR A 85 -6.62 11.36 1.69
C TYR A 85 -7.18 12.76 1.45
N ALA A 86 -6.43 13.57 0.69
CA ALA A 86 -6.85 14.90 0.25
C ALA A 86 -6.54 15.07 -1.23
N ARG A 87 -7.36 15.86 -1.93
CA ARG A 87 -7.22 16.12 -3.38
C ARG A 87 -7.43 17.61 -3.68
N ALA A 88 -6.53 18.16 -4.50
CA ALA A 88 -6.76 19.42 -5.19
C ALA A 88 -7.37 19.16 -6.58
N SER A 89 -8.34 19.96 -6.98
CA SER A 89 -8.92 19.88 -8.33
C SER A 89 -8.05 20.57 -9.38
N THR A 90 -7.21 21.53 -8.99
CA THR A 90 -6.32 22.26 -9.90
C THR A 90 -4.97 22.56 -9.25
N VAL A 91 -3.91 22.62 -10.06
CA VAL A 91 -2.52 22.91 -9.61
C VAL A 91 -2.38 24.29 -8.96
N ARG A 92 -3.32 25.22 -9.25
CA ARG A 92 -3.34 26.60 -8.71
C ARG A 92 -4.06 26.71 -7.36
N GLN A 93 -4.52 25.60 -6.79
CA GLN A 93 -5.11 25.55 -5.44
C GLN A 93 -4.07 24.93 -4.49
N PRO A 94 -3.09 25.70 -3.99
CA PRO A 94 -2.18 25.19 -2.97
C PRO A 94 -2.98 24.80 -1.74
N LEU A 95 -3.00 23.51 -1.43
CA LEU A 95 -3.67 22.95 -0.26
C LEU A 95 -3.17 23.64 1.02
N ASP A 96 -1.86 23.88 1.11
CA ASP A 96 -1.20 24.51 2.25
C ASP A 96 -1.62 25.97 2.50
N ALA A 97 -2.11 26.68 1.47
CA ALA A 97 -2.56 28.07 1.61
C ALA A 97 -4.05 28.19 1.96
N GLN A 98 -4.78 27.08 2.04
CA GLN A 98 -6.16 27.08 2.47
C GLN A 98 -6.19 27.02 4.01
N PRO A 99 -6.59 28.10 4.70
CA PRO A 99 -6.56 28.13 6.17
C PRO A 99 -7.45 27.05 6.80
N ALA A 100 -8.56 26.71 6.11
CA ALA A 100 -9.42 25.59 6.50
C ALA A 100 -8.74 24.22 6.33
N PHE A 101 -7.89 24.05 5.32
CA PHE A 101 -7.19 22.79 5.07
C PHE A 101 -6.04 22.57 6.06
N ALA A 102 -5.27 23.60 6.37
CA ALA A 102 -4.18 23.49 7.35
C ALA A 102 -4.72 23.15 8.75
N ALA A 103 -5.75 23.86 9.22
CA ALA A 103 -6.42 23.54 10.48
C ALA A 103 -7.05 22.14 10.49
N TRP A 104 -7.63 21.72 9.35
CA TRP A 104 -8.15 20.37 9.17
C TRP A 104 -7.05 19.30 9.18
N LEU A 105 -5.89 19.56 8.56
CA LEU A 105 -4.75 18.65 8.57
C LEU A 105 -4.17 18.48 9.97
N ASP A 106 -4.04 19.56 10.75
CA ASP A 106 -3.57 19.48 12.13
C ASP A 106 -4.57 18.72 13.01
N ALA A 107 -5.87 18.95 12.83
CA ALA A 107 -6.91 18.17 13.52
C ALA A 107 -6.90 16.68 13.11
N MET A 108 -6.68 16.38 11.83
CA MET A 108 -6.47 15.03 11.31
C MET A 108 -5.23 14.39 11.93
N ALA A 109 -4.07 15.05 11.88
CA ALA A 109 -2.81 14.52 12.42
C ALA A 109 -2.91 14.21 13.93
N ASN A 110 -3.60 15.05 14.70
CA ASN A 110 -3.88 14.79 16.11
C ASN A 110 -4.83 13.59 16.31
N ALA A 111 -5.82 13.40 15.44
CA ALA A 111 -6.68 12.22 15.48
C ALA A 111 -5.92 10.92 15.20
N PHE A 112 -4.80 10.98 14.47
CA PHE A 112 -3.94 9.82 14.20
C PHE A 112 -3.10 9.37 15.40
N THR A 113 -2.84 10.25 16.35
CA THR A 113 -2.03 9.95 17.54
C THR A 113 -2.86 9.86 18.82
N ALA A 114 -4.13 10.31 18.78
CA ALA A 114 -5.03 10.21 19.92
C ALA A 114 -5.36 8.75 20.28
N PRO A 115 -5.46 8.42 21.60
CA PRO A 115 -5.81 7.09 22.09
C PRO A 115 -7.25 6.70 21.73
N GLU A 116 -8.14 7.68 21.70
CA GLU A 116 -9.54 7.56 21.30
C GLU A 116 -9.78 8.46 20.07
N PRO A 117 -10.50 8.01 19.04
CA PRO A 117 -10.83 8.87 17.91
C PRO A 117 -11.74 10.02 18.36
N PRO A 118 -11.56 11.24 17.84
CA PRO A 118 -12.43 12.36 18.19
C PRO A 118 -13.86 12.13 17.68
N SER A 119 -14.85 12.66 18.38
CA SER A 119 -16.28 12.40 18.12
C SER A 119 -16.77 12.76 16.70
N TRP A 120 -16.09 13.68 16.02
CA TRP A 120 -16.39 14.05 14.63
C TRP A 120 -15.85 13.03 13.61
N PHE A 121 -14.95 12.12 14.00
CA PHE A 121 -14.34 11.13 13.10
C PHE A 121 -15.38 10.18 12.49
N GLU A 122 -16.37 9.75 13.29
CA GLU A 122 -17.51 8.93 12.84
C GLU A 122 -18.43 9.66 11.84
N GLN A 123 -18.34 10.99 11.76
CA GLN A 123 -19.21 11.82 10.92
C GLN A 123 -18.59 12.14 9.55
N LEU A 124 -17.32 11.83 9.32
CA LEU A 124 -16.60 12.11 8.07
C LEU A 124 -17.14 11.37 6.83
N GLY A 125 -17.89 10.29 7.04
CA GLY A 125 -18.57 9.56 5.96
C GLY A 125 -19.86 10.22 5.48
N SER A 126 -20.33 11.28 6.15
CA SER A 126 -21.56 11.99 5.78
C SER A 126 -21.24 13.14 4.81
N PRO A 127 -21.88 13.21 3.63
CA PRO A 127 -21.69 14.33 2.70
C PRO A 127 -22.22 15.61 3.34
N GLY A 128 -21.31 16.51 3.75
CA GLY A 128 -21.68 17.88 4.15
C GLY A 128 -20.97 18.48 5.37
N PHE A 129 -20.07 17.76 6.06
CA PHE A 129 -19.43 18.32 7.25
C PHE A 129 -18.05 18.94 6.95
N TYR A 130 -17.97 20.27 7.02
CA TYR A 130 -16.74 21.00 7.29
C TYR A 130 -16.87 21.59 8.70
N PRO A 131 -16.02 21.22 9.67
CA PRO A 131 -16.07 21.84 10.98
C PRO A 131 -15.59 23.30 10.86
N GLY A 132 -16.49 24.24 11.13
CA GLY A 132 -16.14 25.60 11.57
C GLY A 132 -15.47 26.52 10.54
N LEU A 133 -16.17 26.80 9.44
CA LEU A 133 -16.22 28.16 8.89
C LEU A 133 -17.49 28.84 9.40
#